data_AF-A0A931VR23-F1
#
_entry.id   AF-A0A931VR23-F1
#
_cell.length_a   1.000
_cell.length_b   1.000
_cell.length_c   1.000
_cell.angle_alpha   90.00
_cell.angle_beta   90.00
_cell.angle_gamma   90.00
#
_symmetry.space_group_name_H-M   'P 1'
#
loop_
_entity.id
_entity.type
_entity.pdbx_description
1 polymer ?
#
loop_
_entity_poly.entity_id
_entity_poly.type
_entity_poly.pdbx_seq_one_letter_code
_entity_poly.pdbx_strand_id
1 'polypeptide(L)'
;MSIPLHWDMTNVYPSLESKKFKDAIADYKKQVAGFEKFFDKKLGKAGSKTPVGELAALIGDAINRINKIQMLSGTIVPFIYSFVTTDSRNKDAMRALSEFEQASLPMDKLFTRFRSWLGKVGPKLDKVLEKDKTAGAHAFMLREAAEQSKYQMGDELEGLASELSLSGGNAFGKLQGTVTSQLSVDFELDGETKKLPMPALINLRSHPDESVRRRGYEAENKAWDEVKEILAACLNGVKGEAVTLNKRRGRKDAVHSSLDAARIDRKTLEAMLGAMEASFPMFRRYFAAKAKKLG
;
A
#
# COMPACT_ATOMS: atom_id res chain seq x y z
N MET A 1 -34.70 13.09 16.98
CA MET A 1 -33.67 12.07 17.27
C MET A 1 -32.49 12.36 16.36
N SER A 2 -31.36 12.78 16.93
CA SER A 2 -30.12 12.92 16.15
C SER A 2 -29.61 11.52 15.83
N ILE A 3 -29.52 11.16 14.55
CA ILE A 3 -28.84 9.93 14.15
C ILE A 3 -27.36 10.15 14.48
N PRO A 4 -26.72 9.33 15.33
CA PRO A 4 -25.29 9.48 15.59
C PRO A 4 -24.54 9.41 14.26
N LEU A 5 -23.68 10.39 13.99
CA LEU A 5 -22.84 10.49 12.78
C LEU A 5 -21.73 9.41 12.75
N HIS A 6 -21.82 8.38 13.58
CA HIS A 6 -20.83 7.32 13.71
C HIS A 6 -21.49 5.95 13.65
N TRP A 7 -20.78 5.00 13.03
CA TRP A 7 -21.17 3.60 13.00
C TRP A 7 -21.23 3.02 14.42
N ASP A 8 -22.23 2.19 14.70
CA ASP A 8 -22.25 1.39 15.92
C ASP A 8 -21.37 0.14 15.73
N MET A 9 -20.24 0.12 16.43
CA MET A 9 -19.23 -0.95 16.34
C MET A 9 -19.22 -1.85 17.58
N THR A 10 -20.19 -1.70 18.48
CA THR A 10 -20.23 -2.42 19.77
C THR A 10 -20.38 -3.94 19.59
N ASN A 11 -20.95 -4.37 18.47
CA ASN A 11 -21.02 -5.77 18.05
C ASN A 11 -19.65 -6.40 17.75
N VAL A 12 -18.64 -5.60 17.38
CA VAL A 12 -17.26 -6.05 17.16
C VAL A 12 -16.50 -6.03 18.49
N TYR A 13 -16.26 -4.82 19.01
CA TYR A 13 -15.73 -4.58 20.36
C TYR A 13 -16.50 -3.44 21.03
N PRO A 14 -16.73 -3.48 22.36
CA PRO A 14 -17.50 -2.44 23.04
C PRO A 14 -16.94 -1.02 22.88
N SER A 15 -15.61 -0.86 22.83
CA SER A 15 -14.92 0.41 22.58
C SER A 15 -13.42 0.18 22.33
N LEU A 16 -12.71 1.22 21.87
CA LEU A 16 -11.24 1.24 21.75
C LEU A 16 -10.50 1.06 23.09
N GLU A 17 -11.18 1.32 24.21
CA GLU A 17 -10.62 1.15 25.56
C GLU A 17 -11.10 -0.13 26.25
N SER A 18 -12.01 -0.86 25.62
CA SER A 18 -12.61 -2.06 26.19
C SER A 18 -11.56 -3.15 26.44
N LYS A 19 -11.74 -3.90 27.54
CA LYS A 19 -10.90 -5.05 27.84
C LYS A 19 -10.86 -6.04 26.68
N LYS A 20 -12.02 -6.29 26.03
CA LYS A 20 -12.13 -7.20 24.89
C LYS A 20 -11.24 -6.80 23.71
N PHE A 21 -11.15 -5.50 23.39
CA PHE A 21 -10.26 -5.00 22.34
C PHE A 21 -8.79 -5.12 22.74
N LYS A 22 -8.44 -4.73 23.97
CA LYS A 22 -7.05 -4.87 24.49
C LYS A 22 -6.60 -6.33 24.53
N ASP A 23 -7.48 -7.25 24.93
CA ASP A 23 -7.23 -8.69 24.92
C ASP A 23 -6.99 -9.20 23.48
N ALA A 24 -7.73 -8.69 22.49
CA ALA A 24 -7.52 -9.06 21.08
C ALA A 24 -6.15 -8.59 20.54
N ILE A 25 -5.72 -7.38 20.88
CA ILE A 25 -4.37 -6.88 20.55
C ILE A 25 -3.29 -7.74 21.21
N ALA A 26 -3.48 -8.10 22.49
CA ALA A 26 -2.55 -8.97 23.21
C ALA A 26 -2.49 -10.38 22.61
N ASP A 27 -3.63 -10.94 22.21
CA ASP A 27 -3.70 -12.24 21.54
C ASP A 27 -3.03 -12.19 20.16
N TYR A 28 -3.23 -11.13 19.38
CA TYR A 28 -2.51 -10.92 18.13
C TYR A 28 -0.99 -10.97 18.32
N LYS A 29 -0.45 -10.19 19.28
CA LYS A 29 0.99 -10.18 19.61
C LYS A 29 1.48 -11.57 20.02
N LYS A 30 0.70 -12.29 20.83
CA LYS A 30 1.01 -13.66 21.27
C LYS A 30 1.03 -14.64 20.11
N GLN A 31 0.06 -14.57 19.19
CA GLN A 31 -0.01 -15.44 18.02
C GLN A 31 1.17 -15.19 17.07
N VAL A 32 1.52 -13.93 16.82
CA VAL A 32 2.68 -13.56 15.98
C VAL A 32 3.98 -14.09 16.60
N ALA A 33 4.22 -13.85 17.89
CA ALA A 33 5.40 -14.40 18.60
C ALA A 33 5.43 -15.94 18.58
N GLY A 34 4.25 -16.57 18.68
CA GLY A 34 4.11 -18.01 18.56
C GLY A 34 4.45 -18.53 17.15
N PHE A 35 4.07 -17.81 16.10
CA PHE A 35 4.42 -18.15 14.72
C PHE A 35 5.91 -17.93 14.45
N GLU A 36 6.49 -16.83 14.94
CA GLU A 36 7.93 -16.56 14.84
C GLU A 36 8.76 -17.68 15.48
N LYS A 37 8.41 -18.08 16.71
CA LYS A 37 9.07 -19.21 17.39
C LYS A 37 8.91 -20.52 16.62
N PHE A 38 7.75 -20.78 16.02
CA PHE A 38 7.54 -21.96 15.16
C PHE A 38 8.43 -21.89 13.91
N PHE A 39 8.52 -20.72 13.29
CA PHE A 39 9.37 -20.50 12.14
C PHE A 39 10.84 -20.77 12.46
N ASP A 40 11.36 -20.13 13.50
CA ASP A 40 12.79 -20.21 13.85
C ASP A 40 13.23 -21.62 14.27
N LYS A 41 12.35 -22.34 14.98
CA LYS A 41 12.68 -23.65 15.56
C LYS A 41 12.33 -24.84 14.68
N LYS A 42 11.38 -24.69 13.76
CA LYS A 42 10.87 -25.81 12.94
C LYS A 42 10.90 -25.48 11.47
N LEU A 43 10.02 -24.60 11.00
CA LEU A 43 9.80 -24.39 9.57
C LEU A 43 11.06 -23.90 8.85
N GLY A 44 11.71 -22.86 9.38
CA GLY A 44 12.92 -22.27 8.81
C GLY A 44 14.15 -23.18 8.87
N LYS A 45 14.11 -24.26 9.66
CA LYS A 45 15.15 -25.32 9.67
C LYS A 45 14.89 -26.39 8.62
N ALA A 46 13.64 -26.56 8.18
CA ALA A 46 13.30 -27.41 7.06
C ALA A 46 13.72 -26.76 5.74
N GLY A 47 13.95 -27.58 4.71
CA GLY A 47 14.38 -27.08 3.41
C GLY A 47 14.30 -28.13 2.32
N SER A 48 15.08 -27.95 1.25
CA SER A 48 15.05 -28.82 0.07
C SER A 48 15.43 -30.28 0.34
N LYS A 49 16.10 -30.59 1.46
CA LYS A 49 16.42 -31.97 1.87
C LYS A 49 15.33 -32.63 2.71
N THR A 50 14.42 -31.86 3.29
CA THR A 50 13.34 -32.38 4.13
C THR A 50 12.36 -33.24 3.30
N PRO A 51 11.88 -34.38 3.82
CA PRO A 51 10.87 -35.21 3.16
C PRO A 51 9.59 -34.42 2.84
N VAL A 52 8.93 -34.77 1.74
CA VAL A 52 7.72 -34.06 1.27
C VAL A 52 6.59 -34.08 2.30
N GLY A 53 6.35 -35.22 2.95
CA GLY A 53 5.29 -35.34 3.95
C GLY A 53 5.53 -34.46 5.19
N GLU A 54 6.77 -34.35 5.65
CA GLU A 54 7.14 -33.46 6.75
C GLU A 54 7.02 -31.99 6.36
N LEU A 55 7.48 -31.63 5.16
CA LEU A 55 7.29 -30.28 4.62
C LEU A 55 5.81 -29.91 4.51
N ALA A 56 4.96 -30.85 4.07
CA ALA A 56 3.53 -30.62 3.96
C ALA A 56 2.86 -30.33 5.30
N ALA A 57 3.18 -31.12 6.33
CA ALA A 57 2.67 -30.86 7.67
C ALA A 57 3.16 -29.51 8.23
N LEU A 58 4.42 -29.14 7.99
CA LEU A 58 4.99 -27.87 8.44
C LEU A 58 4.37 -26.66 7.73
N ILE A 59 4.16 -26.74 6.40
CA ILE A 59 3.49 -25.67 5.64
C ILE A 59 2.01 -25.58 6.03
N GLY A 60 1.32 -26.71 6.23
CA GLY A 60 -0.05 -26.74 6.73
C GLY A 60 -0.20 -26.04 8.08
N ASP A 61 0.67 -26.33 9.05
CA ASP A 61 0.67 -25.63 10.36
C ASP A 61 1.00 -24.12 10.20
N ALA A 62 1.95 -23.77 9.33
CA ALA A 62 2.26 -22.37 9.03
C ALA A 62 1.03 -21.62 8.50
N ILE A 63 0.31 -22.18 7.53
CA ILE A 63 -0.90 -21.59 6.97
C ILE A 63 -2.00 -21.48 8.02
N ASN A 64 -2.23 -22.51 8.84
CA ASN A 64 -3.22 -22.45 9.91
C ASN A 64 -2.93 -21.30 10.91
N ARG A 65 -1.65 -21.04 11.22
CA ARG A 65 -1.24 -19.92 12.07
C ARG A 65 -1.46 -18.59 11.38
N ILE A 66 -1.05 -18.46 10.12
CA ILE A 66 -1.25 -17.25 9.31
C ILE A 66 -2.75 -16.92 9.22
N ASN A 67 -3.61 -17.91 8.97
CA ASN A 67 -5.06 -17.72 8.89
C ASN A 67 -5.63 -17.19 10.20
N LYS A 68 -5.22 -17.73 11.35
CA LYS A 68 -5.68 -17.23 12.66
C LYS A 68 -5.25 -15.78 12.92
N ILE A 69 -4.00 -15.46 12.61
CA ILE A 69 -3.45 -14.11 12.74
C ILE A 69 -4.21 -13.14 11.82
N GLN A 70 -4.45 -13.52 10.56
CA GLN A 70 -5.14 -12.70 9.57
C GLN A 70 -6.63 -12.51 9.88
N MET A 71 -7.33 -13.53 10.39
CA MET A 71 -8.72 -13.36 10.83
C MET A 71 -8.82 -12.35 11.98
N LEU A 72 -7.88 -12.40 12.92
CA LEU A 72 -7.87 -11.49 14.06
C LEU A 72 -7.52 -10.06 13.63
N SER A 73 -6.47 -9.87 12.83
CA SER A 73 -6.13 -8.54 12.30
C SER A 73 -7.21 -8.00 11.37
N GLY A 74 -7.85 -8.87 10.57
CA GLY A 74 -9.00 -8.55 9.73
C GLY A 74 -10.25 -8.11 10.50
N THR A 75 -10.27 -8.30 11.82
CA THR A 75 -11.30 -7.76 12.72
C THR A 75 -10.82 -6.48 13.41
N ILE A 76 -9.59 -6.49 13.93
CA ILE A 76 -8.98 -5.36 14.66
C ILE A 76 -8.83 -4.12 13.77
N VAL A 77 -8.28 -4.28 12.55
CA VAL A 77 -7.94 -3.16 11.68
C VAL A 77 -9.20 -2.42 11.21
N PRO A 78 -10.23 -3.07 10.64
CA PRO A 78 -11.46 -2.37 10.27
C PRO A 78 -12.16 -1.70 11.45
N PHE A 79 -12.12 -2.32 12.64
CA PHE A 79 -12.66 -1.71 13.85
C PHE A 79 -11.95 -0.39 14.16
N ILE A 80 -10.62 -0.35 14.23
CA ILE A 80 -9.88 0.90 14.45
C ILE A 80 -10.20 1.92 13.35
N TYR A 81 -10.16 1.50 12.08
CA TYR A 81 -10.39 2.39 10.94
C TYR A 81 -11.79 2.99 10.94
N SER A 82 -12.82 2.28 11.42
CA SER A 82 -14.18 2.84 11.53
C SER A 82 -14.23 4.12 12.38
N PHE A 83 -13.36 4.25 13.39
CA PHE A 83 -13.24 5.49 14.17
C PHE A 83 -12.35 6.52 13.46
N VAL A 84 -11.21 6.10 12.91
CA VAL A 84 -10.26 6.99 12.21
C VAL A 84 -10.90 7.67 10.99
N THR A 85 -11.67 6.93 10.19
CA THR A 85 -12.32 7.47 8.98
C THR A 85 -13.57 8.29 9.31
N THR A 86 -14.17 8.08 10.48
CA THR A 86 -15.33 8.86 10.94
C THR A 86 -14.88 10.18 11.55
N ASP A 87 -13.81 10.19 12.35
CA ASP A 87 -13.20 11.40 12.91
C ASP A 87 -11.68 11.26 12.96
N SER A 88 -11.01 11.91 12.01
CA SER A 88 -9.54 11.90 11.92
C SER A 88 -8.85 12.70 13.03
N ARG A 89 -9.60 13.43 13.89
CA ARG A 89 -9.08 14.11 15.09
C ARG A 89 -9.22 13.26 16.35
N ASN A 90 -9.81 12.07 16.26
CA ASN A 90 -9.96 11.16 17.39
C ASN A 90 -8.58 10.64 17.84
N LYS A 91 -8.07 11.21 18.93
CA LYS A 91 -6.74 10.89 19.48
C LYS A 91 -6.62 9.43 19.93
N ASP A 92 -7.70 8.84 20.44
CA ASP A 92 -7.71 7.44 20.90
C ASP A 92 -7.65 6.48 19.72
N ALA A 93 -8.38 6.77 18.65
CA ALA A 93 -8.34 5.98 17.42
C ALA A 93 -6.95 6.06 16.74
N MET A 94 -6.37 7.26 16.67
CA MET A 94 -5.02 7.46 16.12
C MET A 94 -3.95 6.74 16.96
N ARG A 95 -4.06 6.80 18.30
CA ARG A 95 -3.18 6.05 19.20
C ARG A 95 -3.32 4.55 19.01
N ALA A 96 -4.54 4.02 18.98
CA ALA A 96 -4.79 2.59 18.76
C ALA A 96 -4.26 2.10 17.41
N LEU A 97 -4.39 2.92 16.35
CA LEU A 97 -3.80 2.65 15.04
C LEU A 97 -2.28 2.55 15.13
N SER A 98 -1.61 3.56 15.70
CA SER A 98 -0.15 3.56 15.84
C SER A 98 0.37 2.40 16.71
N GLU A 99 -0.35 2.05 17.79
CA GLU A 99 -0.01 0.89 18.62
C GLU A 99 -0.13 -0.44 17.85
N PHE A 100 -1.18 -0.57 17.02
CA PHE A 100 -1.36 -1.77 16.20
C PHE A 100 -0.34 -1.86 15.06
N GLU A 101 -0.02 -0.75 14.39
CA GLU A 101 1.02 -0.68 13.36
C GLU A 101 2.38 -1.15 13.92
N GLN A 102 2.75 -0.72 15.13
CA GLN A 102 3.96 -1.22 15.79
C GLN A 102 3.86 -2.72 16.11
N ALA A 103 2.68 -3.18 16.55
CA ALA A 103 2.45 -4.58 16.86
C ALA A 103 2.48 -5.49 15.62
N SER A 104 2.21 -4.96 14.42
CA SER A 104 2.21 -5.74 13.17
C SER A 104 3.59 -5.90 12.55
N LEU A 105 4.56 -5.02 12.85
CA LEU A 105 5.91 -5.07 12.28
C LEU A 105 6.60 -6.45 12.37
N PRO A 106 6.53 -7.21 13.48
CA PRO A 106 7.13 -8.54 13.54
C PRO A 106 6.48 -9.52 12.54
N MET A 107 5.17 -9.41 12.29
CA MET A 107 4.47 -10.25 11.32
C MET A 107 4.91 -9.94 9.89
N ASP A 108 5.12 -8.66 9.53
CA ASP A 108 5.59 -8.24 8.21
C ASP A 108 7.00 -8.79 7.91
N LYS A 109 7.89 -8.71 8.91
CA LYS A 109 9.23 -9.32 8.85
C LYS A 109 9.12 -10.84 8.67
N LEU A 110 8.25 -11.49 9.44
CA LEU A 110 8.07 -12.93 9.38
C LEU A 110 7.49 -13.40 8.04
N PHE A 111 6.55 -12.65 7.45
CA PHE A 111 6.00 -12.95 6.13
C PHE A 111 7.06 -12.82 5.02
N THR A 112 7.94 -11.82 5.13
CA THR A 112 9.10 -11.65 4.23
C THR A 112 10.05 -12.86 4.30
N ARG A 113 10.37 -13.33 5.51
CA ARG A 113 11.18 -14.53 5.74
C ARG A 113 10.50 -15.80 5.24
N PHE A 114 9.18 -15.90 5.45
CA PHE A 114 8.37 -17.03 4.96
C PHE A 114 8.36 -17.10 3.43
N ARG A 115 8.23 -15.96 2.73
CA ARG A 115 8.34 -15.89 1.27
C ARG A 115 9.71 -16.34 0.77
N SER A 116 10.79 -15.82 1.37
CA SER A 116 12.17 -16.23 1.06
C SER A 116 12.38 -17.74 1.26
N TRP A 117 11.85 -18.28 2.36
CA TRP A 117 11.88 -19.71 2.65
C TRP A 117 11.08 -20.55 1.65
N LEU A 118 9.88 -20.10 1.26
CA LEU A 118 9.07 -20.77 0.23
C LEU A 118 9.82 -20.88 -1.10
N GLY A 119 10.59 -19.86 -1.48
CA GLY A 119 11.49 -19.90 -2.62
C GLY A 119 12.47 -21.07 -2.59
N LYS A 120 13.07 -21.33 -1.43
CA LYS A 120 14.06 -22.41 -1.23
C LYS A 120 13.44 -23.81 -1.35
N VAL A 121 12.14 -23.95 -1.06
CA VAL A 121 11.40 -25.22 -1.19
C VAL A 121 10.55 -25.30 -2.46
N GLY A 122 10.54 -24.25 -3.28
CA GLY A 122 9.75 -24.12 -4.51
C GLY A 122 9.74 -25.37 -5.40
N PRO A 123 10.90 -26.00 -5.69
CA PRO A 123 10.94 -27.22 -6.53
C PRO A 123 10.15 -28.43 -5.99
N LYS A 124 9.81 -28.44 -4.69
CA LYS A 124 8.98 -29.49 -4.06
C LYS A 124 7.54 -29.05 -3.81
N LEU A 125 7.22 -27.77 -4.03
CA LEU A 125 5.99 -27.17 -3.53
C LEU A 125 4.74 -27.88 -4.06
N ASP A 126 4.66 -28.21 -5.35
CA ASP A 126 3.49 -28.91 -5.91
C ASP A 126 3.22 -30.27 -5.23
N LYS A 127 4.27 -31.07 -5.02
CA LYS A 127 4.15 -32.36 -4.31
C LYS A 127 3.75 -32.18 -2.85
N VAL A 128 4.19 -31.08 -2.22
CA VAL A 128 3.82 -30.73 -0.85
C VAL A 128 2.33 -30.35 -0.77
N LEU A 129 1.85 -29.56 -1.73
CA LEU A 129 0.46 -29.10 -1.80
C LEU A 129 -0.55 -30.24 -1.96
N GLU A 130 -0.16 -31.36 -2.57
CA GLU A 130 -0.99 -32.57 -2.68
C GLU A 130 -1.13 -33.36 -1.37
N LYS A 131 -0.21 -33.14 -0.42
CA LYS A 131 -0.09 -33.98 0.80
C LYS A 131 -0.70 -33.37 2.05
N ASP A 132 -1.04 -32.08 2.03
CA ASP A 132 -1.73 -31.40 3.14
C ASP A 132 -2.92 -30.60 2.61
N LYS A 133 -4.12 -30.86 3.15
CA LYS A 133 -5.36 -30.23 2.68
C LYS A 133 -5.36 -28.72 2.87
N THR A 134 -4.82 -28.23 3.99
CA THR A 134 -4.75 -26.80 4.26
C THR A 134 -3.79 -26.13 3.29
N ALA A 135 -2.58 -26.67 3.12
CA ALA A 135 -1.61 -26.13 2.17
C ALA A 135 -2.18 -26.15 0.74
N GLY A 136 -2.78 -27.27 0.32
CA GLY A 136 -3.42 -27.42 -0.99
C GLY A 136 -4.52 -26.40 -1.24
N ALA A 137 -5.37 -26.11 -0.25
CA ALA A 137 -6.40 -25.07 -0.35
C ALA A 137 -5.83 -23.65 -0.52
N HIS A 138 -4.55 -23.43 -0.16
CA HIS A 138 -3.85 -22.14 -0.28
C HIS A 138 -2.74 -22.20 -1.35
N ALA A 139 -2.82 -23.16 -2.28
CA ALA A 139 -1.81 -23.42 -3.30
C ALA A 139 -1.47 -22.18 -4.13
N PHE A 140 -2.48 -21.39 -4.50
CA PHE A 140 -2.28 -20.18 -5.29
C PHE A 140 -1.32 -19.20 -4.58
N MET A 141 -1.63 -18.84 -3.33
CA MET A 141 -0.84 -17.89 -2.55
C MET A 141 0.58 -18.43 -2.30
N LEU A 142 0.71 -19.72 -1.99
CA LEU A 142 1.99 -20.37 -1.75
C LEU A 142 2.89 -20.38 -3.01
N ARG A 143 2.31 -20.67 -4.19
CA ARG A 143 3.03 -20.61 -5.47
C ARG A 143 3.45 -19.20 -5.81
N GLU A 144 2.54 -18.23 -5.68
CA GLU A 144 2.82 -16.82 -5.94
C GLU A 144 3.94 -16.31 -5.00
N ALA A 145 3.91 -16.67 -3.72
CA ALA A 145 4.97 -16.33 -2.78
C ALA A 145 6.32 -16.95 -3.16
N ALA A 146 6.35 -18.24 -3.50
CA ALA A 146 7.56 -18.92 -3.96
C ALA A 146 8.10 -18.34 -5.28
N GLU A 147 7.23 -17.91 -6.19
CA GLU A 147 7.65 -17.25 -7.41
C GLU A 147 8.20 -15.85 -7.13
N GLN A 148 7.52 -15.05 -6.31
CA GLN A 148 7.92 -13.69 -5.99
C GLN A 148 9.20 -13.63 -5.14
N SER A 149 9.58 -14.71 -4.48
CA SER A 149 10.83 -14.77 -3.71
C SER A 149 12.07 -14.60 -4.59
N LYS A 150 12.00 -14.91 -5.90
CA LYS A 150 13.11 -14.69 -6.84
C LYS A 150 13.46 -13.21 -7.00
N TYR A 151 12.53 -12.32 -6.61
CA TYR A 151 12.72 -10.88 -6.61
C TYR A 151 13.04 -10.30 -5.22
N GLN A 152 13.50 -11.13 -4.29
CA GLN A 152 14.06 -10.69 -3.01
C GLN A 152 15.59 -10.77 -3.07
N MET A 153 16.26 -9.81 -2.44
CA MET A 153 17.69 -9.92 -2.15
C MET A 153 17.91 -10.84 -0.93
N GLY A 154 19.18 -11.10 -0.60
CA GLY A 154 19.50 -11.78 0.66
C GLY A 154 19.01 -10.97 1.86
N ASP A 155 18.71 -11.66 2.97
CA ASP A 155 18.09 -11.08 4.17
C ASP A 155 18.82 -9.81 4.69
N GLU A 156 20.16 -9.80 4.66
CA GLU A 156 20.96 -8.62 5.05
C GLU A 156 20.73 -7.41 4.13
N LEU A 157 20.64 -7.63 2.82
CA LEU A 157 20.41 -6.56 1.84
C LEU A 157 18.96 -6.07 1.86
N GLU A 158 17.99 -6.95 2.10
CA GLU A 158 16.59 -6.53 2.31
C GLU A 158 16.42 -5.75 3.61
N GLY A 159 17.15 -6.13 4.67
CA GLY A 159 17.24 -5.37 5.92
C GLY A 159 17.80 -3.97 5.68
N LEU A 160 18.98 -3.88 5.05
CA LEU A 160 19.60 -2.61 4.70
C LEU A 160 18.70 -1.74 3.80
N ALA A 161 18.07 -2.34 2.80
CA ALA A 161 17.14 -1.61 1.92
C ALA A 161 15.95 -1.03 2.68
N SER A 162 15.40 -1.80 3.64
CA SER A 162 14.30 -1.35 4.48
C SER A 162 14.73 -0.16 5.35
N GLU A 163 15.92 -0.22 5.96
CA GLU A 163 16.47 0.87 6.76
C GLU A 163 16.75 2.13 5.92
N LEU A 164 17.40 1.99 4.77
CA LEU A 164 17.70 3.09 3.85
C LEU A 164 16.43 3.73 3.27
N SER A 165 15.35 2.97 3.06
CA SER A 165 14.10 3.52 2.52
C SER A 165 13.51 4.64 3.39
N LEU A 166 13.77 4.60 4.71
CA LEU A 166 13.30 5.61 5.68
C LEU A 166 13.87 6.99 5.39
N SER A 167 15.15 7.07 5.03
CA SER A 167 15.85 8.30 4.64
C SER A 167 15.93 8.51 3.12
N GLY A 168 15.52 7.52 2.33
CA GLY A 168 15.38 7.59 0.88
C GLY A 168 13.98 7.97 0.43
N GLY A 169 13.36 7.13 -0.38
CA GLY A 169 12.08 7.32 -1.04
C GLY A 169 10.94 7.66 -0.08
N ASN A 170 10.93 7.13 1.15
CA ASN A 170 9.91 7.53 2.14
C ASN A 170 10.08 8.99 2.56
N ALA A 171 11.32 9.44 2.79
CA ALA A 171 11.60 10.83 3.13
C ALA A 171 11.23 11.78 1.98
N PHE A 172 11.60 11.44 0.74
CA PHE A 172 11.25 12.25 -0.44
C PHE A 172 9.74 12.25 -0.74
N GLY A 173 9.04 11.13 -0.52
CA GLY A 173 7.58 11.08 -0.61
C GLY A 173 6.90 11.97 0.43
N LYS A 174 7.40 11.96 1.68
CA LYS A 174 6.91 12.87 2.73
C LYS A 174 7.20 14.34 2.41
N LEU A 175 8.38 14.64 1.87
CA LEU A 175 8.75 16.00 1.45
C LEU A 175 7.80 16.48 0.34
N GLN A 176 7.56 15.66 -0.68
CA GLN A 176 6.60 15.97 -1.75
C GLN A 176 5.20 16.25 -1.18
N GLY A 177 4.71 15.42 -0.27
CA GLY A 177 3.42 15.63 0.39
C GLY A 177 3.36 16.91 1.22
N THR A 178 4.46 17.25 1.90
CA THR A 178 4.56 18.48 2.71
C THR A 178 4.54 19.72 1.82
N VAL A 179 5.39 19.75 0.78
CA VAL A 179 5.50 20.88 -0.14
C VAL A 179 4.16 21.13 -0.83
N THR A 180 3.54 20.09 -1.39
CA THR A 180 2.27 20.24 -2.10
C THR A 180 1.09 20.60 -1.20
N SER A 181 1.09 20.19 0.08
CA SER A 181 0.00 20.51 1.02
C SER A 181 0.11 21.91 1.63
N GLN A 182 1.32 22.45 1.75
CA GLN A 182 1.55 23.80 2.29
C GLN A 182 1.53 24.90 1.22
N LEU A 183 1.64 24.52 -0.06
CA LEU A 183 1.58 25.46 -1.17
C LEU A 183 0.22 26.15 -1.24
N SER A 184 0.25 27.48 -1.30
CA SER A 184 -0.92 28.33 -1.36
C SER A 184 -0.58 29.63 -2.07
N VAL A 185 -1.61 30.25 -2.66
CA VAL A 185 -1.48 31.48 -3.44
C VAL A 185 -2.47 32.50 -2.91
N ASP A 186 -2.04 33.75 -2.79
CA ASP A 186 -2.95 34.87 -2.56
C ASP A 186 -3.75 35.13 -3.85
N PHE A 187 -5.05 34.89 -3.79
CA PHE A 187 -5.95 34.93 -4.94
C PHE A 187 -7.14 35.84 -4.65
N GLU A 188 -7.36 36.83 -5.52
CA GLU A 188 -8.52 37.71 -5.44
C GLU A 188 -9.77 37.02 -6.02
N LEU A 189 -10.78 36.88 -5.16
CA LEU A 189 -12.08 36.30 -5.49
C LEU A 189 -13.17 37.15 -4.83
N ASP A 190 -14.16 37.57 -5.61
CA ASP A 190 -15.29 38.41 -5.15
C ASP A 190 -14.85 39.73 -4.48
N GLY A 191 -13.75 40.33 -4.94
CA GLY A 191 -13.20 41.58 -4.40
C GLY A 191 -12.37 41.42 -3.12
N GLU A 192 -12.13 40.20 -2.66
CA GLU A 192 -11.30 39.89 -1.50
C GLU A 192 -10.11 39.02 -1.89
N THR A 193 -8.90 39.41 -1.46
CA THR A 193 -7.72 38.56 -1.56
C THR A 193 -7.75 37.50 -0.46
N LYS A 194 -7.79 36.23 -0.87
CA LYS A 194 -7.79 35.08 0.03
C LYS A 194 -6.58 34.21 -0.26
N LYS A 195 -5.96 33.68 0.79
CA LYS A 195 -4.90 32.69 0.66
C LYS A 195 -5.52 31.32 0.37
N LEU A 196 -5.48 30.91 -0.90
CA LEU A 196 -6.08 29.66 -1.35
C LEU A 196 -5.04 28.53 -1.42
N PRO A 197 -5.27 27.37 -0.79
CA PRO A 197 -4.44 26.19 -0.99
C PRO A 197 -4.69 25.59 -2.39
N MET A 198 -3.74 24.79 -2.89
CA MET A 198 -3.80 24.21 -4.25
C MET A 198 -5.13 23.50 -4.58
N PRO A 199 -5.74 22.67 -3.70
CA PRO A 199 -7.04 22.06 -3.99
C PRO A 199 -8.17 23.08 -4.19
N ALA A 200 -8.13 24.22 -3.49
CA ALA A 200 -9.13 25.28 -3.65
C ALA A 200 -8.98 25.98 -5.01
N LEU A 201 -7.75 26.25 -5.44
CA LEU A 201 -7.48 26.77 -6.80
C LEU A 201 -7.95 25.78 -7.88
N ILE A 202 -7.67 24.48 -7.72
CA ILE A 202 -8.13 23.45 -8.66
C ILE A 202 -9.66 23.42 -8.75
N ASN A 203 -10.37 23.60 -7.63
CA ASN A 203 -11.83 23.65 -7.62
C ASN A 203 -12.40 24.86 -8.39
N LEU A 204 -11.63 25.94 -8.57
CA LEU A 204 -12.05 27.07 -9.41
C LEU A 204 -12.22 26.68 -10.88
N ARG A 205 -11.70 25.54 -11.36
CA ARG A 205 -11.91 25.05 -12.74
C ARG A 205 -13.39 24.84 -13.10
N SER A 206 -14.26 24.71 -12.09
CA SER A 206 -15.71 24.57 -12.26
C SER A 206 -16.48 25.87 -11.96
N HIS A 207 -15.80 26.97 -11.67
CA HIS A 207 -16.43 28.25 -11.38
C HIS A 207 -17.24 28.75 -12.59
N PRO A 208 -18.44 29.35 -12.40
CA PRO A 208 -19.28 29.81 -13.50
C PRO A 208 -18.61 30.90 -14.35
N ASP A 209 -17.88 31.83 -13.72
CA ASP A 209 -17.14 32.90 -14.41
C ASP A 209 -15.82 32.38 -15.03
N GLU A 210 -15.66 32.60 -16.33
CA GLU A 210 -14.46 32.26 -17.10
C GLU A 210 -13.19 32.95 -16.59
N SER A 211 -13.28 34.22 -16.22
CA SER A 211 -12.12 34.99 -15.76
C SER A 211 -11.54 34.39 -14.48
N VAL A 212 -12.42 33.96 -13.56
CA VAL A 212 -12.01 33.25 -12.34
C VAL A 212 -11.34 31.92 -12.66
N ARG A 213 -11.91 31.12 -13.58
CA ARG A 213 -11.30 29.84 -13.99
C ARG A 213 -9.90 30.06 -14.57
N ARG A 214 -9.76 31.04 -15.46
CA ARG A 214 -8.51 31.36 -16.14
C ARG A 214 -7.44 31.84 -15.16
N ARG A 215 -7.75 32.86 -14.34
CA ARG A 215 -6.82 33.36 -13.32
C ARG A 215 -6.42 32.26 -12.34
N GLY A 216 -7.37 31.41 -11.94
CA GLY A 216 -7.11 30.27 -11.07
C GLY A 216 -6.12 29.27 -11.68
N TYR A 217 -6.32 28.91 -12.96
CA TYR A 217 -5.40 28.03 -13.69
C TYR A 217 -4.01 28.64 -13.89
N GLU A 218 -3.92 29.93 -14.22
CA GLU A 218 -2.65 30.63 -14.40
C GLU A 218 -1.89 30.76 -13.06
N ALA A 219 -2.59 31.09 -11.97
CA ALA A 219 -2.04 31.14 -10.62
C ALA A 219 -1.55 29.76 -10.15
N GLU A 220 -2.34 28.71 -10.40
CA GLU A 220 -1.97 27.32 -10.12
C GLU A 220 -0.66 26.94 -10.82
N ASN A 221 -0.53 27.22 -12.13
CA ASN A 221 0.68 26.88 -12.89
C ASN A 221 1.91 27.64 -12.40
N LYS A 222 1.78 28.93 -12.06
CA LYS A 222 2.89 29.71 -11.49
C LYS A 222 3.37 29.10 -10.16
N ALA A 223 2.44 28.77 -9.27
CA ALA A 223 2.77 28.16 -7.99
C ALA A 223 3.47 26.80 -8.15
N TRP A 224 3.04 25.97 -9.12
CA TRP A 224 3.75 24.72 -9.42
C TRP A 224 5.16 24.95 -9.99
N ASP A 225 5.35 25.99 -10.81
CA ASP A 225 6.65 26.33 -11.37
C ASP A 225 7.65 26.74 -10.27
N GLU A 226 7.20 27.44 -9.24
CA GLU A 226 8.02 27.86 -8.09
C GLU A 226 8.62 26.68 -7.30
N VAL A 227 7.93 25.54 -7.27
CA VAL A 227 8.37 24.34 -6.53
C VAL A 227 8.87 23.21 -7.44
N LYS A 228 8.96 23.44 -8.75
CA LYS A 228 9.25 22.36 -9.73
C LYS A 228 10.54 21.61 -9.47
N GLU A 229 11.61 22.31 -9.06
CA GLU A 229 12.91 21.71 -8.79
C GLU A 229 12.85 20.79 -7.55
N ILE A 230 12.10 21.20 -6.53
CA ILE A 230 11.88 20.39 -5.32
C ILE A 230 11.07 19.15 -5.67
N LEU A 231 10.00 19.29 -6.45
CA LEU A 231 9.17 18.17 -6.89
C LEU A 231 9.94 17.20 -7.80
N ALA A 232 10.77 17.72 -8.70
CA ALA A 232 11.64 16.93 -9.55
C ALA A 232 12.67 16.14 -8.72
N ALA A 233 13.31 16.79 -7.74
CA ALA A 233 14.21 16.12 -6.80
C ALA A 233 13.50 15.02 -6.00
N CYS A 234 12.28 15.25 -5.52
CA CYS A 234 11.49 14.24 -4.82
C CYS A 234 11.17 13.04 -5.71
N LEU A 235 10.72 13.29 -6.95
CA LEU A 235 10.43 12.22 -7.91
C LEU A 235 11.69 11.40 -8.21
N ASN A 236 12.84 12.07 -8.42
CA ASN A 236 14.12 11.43 -8.65
C ASN A 236 14.59 10.60 -7.45
N GLY A 237 14.38 11.09 -6.22
CA GLY A 237 14.68 10.33 -5.00
C GLY A 237 13.87 9.04 -4.90
N VAL A 238 12.54 9.15 -5.02
CA VAL A 238 11.62 8.00 -4.96
C VAL A 238 11.92 6.99 -6.08
N LYS A 239 12.05 7.45 -7.33
CA LYS A 239 12.29 6.55 -8.47
C LYS A 239 13.72 6.04 -8.53
N GLY A 240 14.70 6.83 -8.10
CA GLY A 240 16.10 6.43 -8.01
C GLY A 240 16.30 5.25 -7.07
N GLU A 241 15.67 5.28 -5.89
CA GLU A 241 15.64 4.13 -4.98
C GLU A 241 14.95 2.93 -5.63
N ALA A 242 13.73 3.11 -6.14
CA ALA A 242 12.95 2.02 -6.73
C ALA A 242 13.71 1.33 -7.87
N VAL A 243 14.33 2.08 -8.78
CA VAL A 243 15.13 1.56 -9.89
C VAL A 243 16.36 0.81 -9.38
N THR A 244 17.05 1.33 -8.36
CA THR A 244 18.24 0.70 -7.78
C THR A 244 17.88 -0.65 -7.15
N LEU A 245 16.81 -0.69 -6.35
CA LEU A 245 16.32 -1.93 -5.74
C LEU A 245 15.83 -2.93 -6.78
N ASN A 246 15.09 -2.47 -7.79
CA ASN A 246 14.60 -3.33 -8.87
C ASN A 246 15.73 -4.04 -9.62
N LYS A 247 16.84 -3.33 -9.91
CA LYS A 247 18.03 -3.94 -10.53
C LYS A 247 18.61 -5.05 -9.65
N ARG A 248 18.79 -4.79 -8.34
CA ARG A 248 19.33 -5.76 -7.39
C ARG A 248 18.41 -6.97 -7.17
N ARG A 249 17.09 -6.73 -7.24
CA ARG A 249 16.04 -7.75 -7.15
C ARG A 249 15.79 -8.49 -8.47
N GLY A 250 16.52 -8.21 -9.55
CA GLY A 250 16.33 -8.90 -10.83
C GLY A 250 15.01 -8.59 -11.54
N ARG A 251 14.38 -7.45 -11.23
CA ARG A 251 13.18 -6.97 -11.96
C ARG A 251 13.59 -6.42 -13.32
N LYS A 252 12.78 -6.70 -14.36
CA LYS A 252 12.99 -6.19 -15.72
C LYS A 252 13.03 -4.65 -15.78
N ASP A 253 12.09 -3.98 -15.12
CA ASP A 253 11.99 -2.53 -15.05
C ASP A 253 11.07 -2.11 -13.89
N ALA A 254 10.79 -0.80 -13.79
CA ALA A 254 9.97 -0.22 -12.72
C ALA A 254 8.50 -0.61 -12.76
N VAL A 255 7.97 -1.11 -13.88
CA VAL A 255 6.56 -1.53 -14.00
C VAL A 255 6.37 -3.02 -13.78
N HIS A 256 7.45 -3.81 -13.80
CA HIS A 256 7.38 -5.26 -13.67
C HIS A 256 6.66 -5.73 -12.41
N SER A 257 6.95 -5.15 -11.25
CA SER A 257 6.26 -5.51 -10.00
C SER A 257 4.78 -5.18 -10.02
N SER A 258 4.40 -4.07 -10.68
CA SER A 258 2.99 -3.69 -10.85
C SER A 258 2.26 -4.63 -11.80
N LEU A 259 2.91 -5.10 -12.87
CA LEU A 259 2.36 -6.08 -13.80
C LEU A 259 2.10 -7.42 -13.10
N ASP A 260 3.08 -7.92 -12.34
CA ASP A 260 2.92 -9.13 -11.54
C ASP A 260 1.76 -9.01 -10.55
N ALA A 261 1.72 -7.91 -9.79
CA ALA A 261 0.67 -7.67 -8.80
C ALA A 261 -0.72 -7.55 -9.42
N ALA A 262 -0.83 -6.91 -10.59
CA ALA A 262 -2.07 -6.80 -11.35
C ALA A 262 -2.41 -8.09 -12.13
N ARG A 263 -1.49 -9.05 -12.21
CA ARG A 263 -1.61 -10.31 -12.96
C ARG A 263 -1.94 -10.10 -14.44
N ILE A 264 -1.30 -9.10 -15.02
CA ILE A 264 -1.39 -8.82 -16.46
C ILE A 264 -0.02 -8.92 -17.10
N ASP A 265 0.01 -9.36 -18.34
CA ASP A 265 1.23 -9.27 -19.13
C ASP A 265 1.46 -7.83 -19.62
N ARG A 266 2.67 -7.57 -20.10
CA ARG A 266 3.02 -6.26 -20.67
C ARG A 266 2.18 -5.92 -21.90
N LYS A 267 1.84 -6.92 -22.72
CA LYS A 267 1.06 -6.72 -23.95
C LYS A 267 -0.34 -6.21 -23.63
N THR A 268 -0.92 -6.65 -22.52
CA THR A 268 -2.23 -6.21 -22.00
C THR A 268 -2.15 -4.74 -21.57
N LEU A 269 -1.11 -4.36 -20.82
CA LEU A 269 -0.87 -2.95 -20.47
C LEU A 269 -0.68 -2.08 -21.72
N GLU A 270 0.15 -2.53 -22.67
CA GLU A 270 0.42 -1.82 -23.92
C GLU A 270 -0.84 -1.70 -24.79
N ALA A 271 -1.68 -2.74 -24.86
CA ALA A 271 -2.96 -2.69 -25.55
C ALA A 271 -3.92 -1.68 -24.92
N MET A 272 -3.99 -1.62 -23.59
CA MET A 272 -4.80 -0.61 -22.88
C MET A 272 -4.30 0.81 -23.18
N LEU A 273 -2.99 1.04 -23.09
CA LEU A 273 -2.38 2.35 -23.39
C LEU A 273 -2.60 2.74 -24.86
N GLY A 274 -2.47 1.79 -25.79
CA GLY A 274 -2.73 2.01 -27.21
C GLY A 274 -4.20 2.34 -27.50
N ALA A 275 -5.15 1.67 -26.83
CA ALA A 275 -6.57 2.01 -26.94
C ALA A 275 -6.89 3.41 -26.39
N MET A 276 -6.23 3.83 -25.30
CA MET A 276 -6.34 5.19 -24.77
C MET A 276 -5.81 6.21 -25.78
N GLU A 277 -4.65 5.98 -26.38
CA GLU A 277 -4.05 6.85 -27.39
C GLU A 277 -4.92 6.94 -28.65
N ALA A 278 -5.42 5.81 -29.15
CA ALA A 278 -6.34 5.75 -30.29
C ALA A 278 -7.66 6.50 -30.04
N SER A 279 -8.02 6.71 -28.77
CA SER A 279 -9.19 7.50 -28.36
C SER A 279 -8.94 9.02 -28.35
N PHE A 280 -7.69 9.49 -28.47
CA PHE A 280 -7.38 10.93 -28.45
C PHE A 280 -8.13 11.77 -29.49
N PRO A 281 -8.35 11.31 -30.74
CA PRO A 281 -9.19 12.05 -31.69
C PRO A 281 -10.62 12.28 -31.18
N MET A 282 -11.20 11.32 -30.45
CA MET A 282 -12.53 11.47 -29.84
C MET A 282 -12.51 12.56 -28.76
N PHE A 283 -11.54 12.52 -27.85
CA PHE A 283 -11.40 13.56 -26.81
C PHE A 283 -11.15 14.95 -27.40
N ARG A 284 -10.33 15.06 -28.45
CA ARG A 284 -10.12 16.33 -29.17
C ARG A 284 -11.43 16.86 -29.77
N ARG A 285 -12.23 15.99 -30.41
CA ARG A 285 -13.57 16.38 -30.92
C ARG A 285 -14.50 16.82 -29.79
N TYR A 286 -14.50 16.11 -28.66
CA TYR A 286 -15.29 16.46 -27.48
C TYR A 286 -14.91 17.84 -26.95
N PHE A 287 -13.62 18.14 -26.77
CA PHE A 287 -13.18 19.45 -26.29
C PHE A 287 -13.46 20.58 -27.30
N ALA A 288 -13.32 20.32 -28.60
CA ALA A 288 -13.73 21.29 -29.64
C ALA A 288 -15.25 21.55 -29.63
N ALA A 289 -16.06 20.52 -29.44
CA ALA A 289 -17.51 20.67 -29.30
C ALA A 289 -17.89 21.43 -28.02
N LYS A 290 -17.20 21.15 -26.91
CA LYS A 290 -17.35 21.88 -25.65
C LYS A 290 -16.99 23.35 -25.80
N ALA A 291 -15.88 23.67 -26.47
CA ALA A 291 -15.49 25.06 -26.77
C ALA A 291 -16.60 25.78 -27.56
N LYS A 292 -17.05 25.21 -28.68
CA LYS A 292 -18.17 25.76 -29.48
C LYS A 292 -19.46 26.02 -28.69
N LYS A 293 -19.72 25.26 -27.62
CA LYS A 293 -20.90 25.42 -26.78
C LYS A 293 -20.74 26.45 -25.67
N LEU A 294 -19.52 26.67 -25.19
CA LEU A 294 -19.24 27.60 -24.10
C LEU A 294 -18.85 29.00 -24.61
N GLY A 295 -18.55 29.16 -25.90
CA GLY A 295 -18.11 30.40 -26.52
C GLY A 295 -16.59 30.42 -26.64
#